data_AF-A0A9N8LZC4-F1
#
_entry.id   AF-A0A9N8LZC4-F1
#
_cell.length_a   1.000
_cell.length_b   1.000
_cell.length_c   1.000
_cell.angle_alpha   90.00
_cell.angle_beta   90.00
_cell.angle_gamma   90.00
#
_symmetry.space_group_name_H-M   'P 1'
#
loop_
_entity.id
_entity.type
_entity.pdbx_description
1 polymer ?
#
loop_
_entity_poly.entity_id
_entity_poly.type
_entity_poly.pdbx_seq_one_letter_code
_entity_poly.pdbx_strand_id
1 'polypeptide(L)'
;MTSLLISLLLPFLLLAATVAGEWLPSGPLTMYWDCCKPSAAWPNAAPVSAPAHSCARDGLTRLSDHNAQSICGGGPAYTCTNYQPFSIGNVGYVFSARANNGNMNPPDYLCGCYRLTTHQQPGLVLITQVLNEGGSLSDGQFDLQVPGGGVGDFNGCVSEYNSPPDGWGQRNGGIKAASECTQLPASLHPGCLWRFRTFDSRKGLQTTQSAERVKCPAALTKISGCVRHDDHMLADAPEALQV
;
A
#
# COMPACT_ATOMS: atom_id res chain seq x y z
N MET A 1 -13.91 53.08 -47.08
CA MET A 1 -14.28 52.59 -45.73
C MET A 1 -13.78 51.16 -45.61
N THR A 2 -12.52 50.96 -45.25
CA THR A 2 -11.89 49.63 -45.08
C THR A 2 -11.58 49.47 -43.60
N SER A 3 -12.41 48.67 -42.93
CA SER A 3 -12.30 48.40 -41.50
C SER A 3 -11.19 47.36 -41.26
N LEU A 4 -10.14 47.77 -40.56
CA LEU A 4 -9.00 46.91 -40.20
C LEU A 4 -9.32 46.23 -38.86
N LEU A 5 -9.72 44.95 -38.91
CA LEU A 5 -9.92 44.12 -37.73
C LEU A 5 -8.56 43.65 -37.19
N ILE A 6 -8.08 44.28 -36.12
CA ILE A 6 -6.91 43.85 -35.37
C ILE A 6 -7.35 42.71 -34.44
N SER A 7 -7.02 41.47 -34.82
CA SER A 7 -7.23 40.29 -33.99
C SER A 7 -6.17 40.24 -32.89
N LEU A 8 -6.54 40.61 -31.65
CA LEU A 8 -5.68 40.43 -30.48
C LEU A 8 -5.55 38.92 -30.19
N LEU A 9 -4.39 38.35 -30.53
CA LEU A 9 -3.96 37.05 -30.03
C LEU A 9 -3.48 37.23 -28.58
N LEU A 10 -4.36 36.98 -27.60
CA LEU A 10 -3.90 36.81 -26.21
C LEU A 10 -3.07 35.52 -26.12
N PRO A 11 -1.84 35.56 -25.60
CA PRO A 11 -1.12 34.35 -25.27
C PRO A 11 -1.82 33.67 -24.10
N PHE A 12 -2.45 32.51 -24.36
CA PHE A 12 -2.89 31.60 -23.32
C PHE A 12 -1.64 31.12 -22.57
N LEU A 13 -1.31 31.78 -21.45
CA LEU A 13 -0.39 31.20 -20.47
C LEU A 13 -1.08 29.94 -19.91
N LEU A 14 -0.66 28.77 -20.37
CA LEU A 14 -0.92 27.52 -19.66
C LEU A 14 -0.18 27.58 -18.33
N LEU A 15 -0.90 27.99 -17.29
CA LEU A 15 -0.45 27.83 -15.92
C LEU A 15 -0.49 26.32 -15.62
N ALA A 16 0.65 25.64 -15.73
CA ALA A 16 0.80 24.29 -15.21
C ALA A 16 0.66 24.39 -13.68
N ALA A 17 -0.56 24.17 -13.18
CA ALA A 17 -0.79 24.02 -11.76
C ALA A 17 -0.10 22.73 -11.32
N THR A 18 1.12 22.85 -10.78
CA THR A 18 1.71 21.78 -9.99
C THR A 18 0.78 21.58 -8.80
N VAL A 19 0.01 20.50 -8.80
CA VAL A 19 -0.77 20.10 -7.61
C VAL A 19 0.24 19.90 -6.49
N ALA A 20 0.18 20.76 -5.47
CA ALA A 20 1.01 20.61 -4.29
C ALA A 20 0.74 19.20 -3.72
N GLY A 21 1.80 18.42 -3.51
CA GLY A 21 1.68 17.08 -2.94
C GLY A 21 0.88 17.11 -1.63
N GLU A 22 -0.01 16.15 -1.47
CA GLU A 22 -0.73 15.95 -0.22
C GLU A 22 0.29 15.58 0.86
N TRP A 23 0.38 16.42 1.89
CA TRP A 23 1.17 16.14 3.10
C TRP A 23 0.24 15.59 4.17
N LEU A 24 0.41 14.31 4.49
CA LEU A 24 -0.33 13.69 5.57
C LEU A 24 0.31 14.00 6.93
N PRO A 25 -0.47 14.02 8.02
CA PRO A 25 0.06 14.16 9.37
C PRO A 25 1.01 13.00 9.71
N SER A 26 1.92 13.24 10.65
CA SER A 26 2.78 12.20 11.19
C SER A 26 1.93 11.12 11.88
N GLY A 27 2.27 9.85 11.66
CA GLY A 27 1.63 8.72 12.27
C GLY A 27 2.54 7.50 12.37
N PRO A 28 2.15 6.50 13.17
CA PRO A 28 2.94 5.28 13.33
C PRO A 28 2.97 4.44 12.05
N LEU A 29 4.06 3.72 11.86
CA LEU A 29 4.16 2.62 10.90
C LEU A 29 3.96 1.30 11.65
N THR A 30 2.79 0.70 11.50
CA THR A 30 2.51 -0.65 12.01
C THR A 30 2.71 -1.69 10.90
N MET A 31 2.51 -2.97 11.22
CA MET A 31 2.61 -4.06 10.26
C MET A 31 1.46 -5.03 10.43
N TYR A 32 0.96 -5.58 9.32
CA TYR A 32 -0.07 -6.61 9.33
C TYR A 32 0.08 -7.59 8.17
N TRP A 33 -0.50 -8.78 8.34
CA TRP A 33 -0.79 -9.73 7.28
C TRP A 33 -1.93 -10.64 7.73
N ASP A 34 -3.14 -10.30 7.31
CA ASP A 34 -4.39 -10.97 7.72
C ASP A 34 -4.93 -11.95 6.66
N CYS A 35 -4.26 -12.03 5.51
CA CYS A 35 -4.65 -12.82 4.34
C CYS A 35 -5.97 -12.41 3.65
N CYS A 36 -6.61 -11.33 4.12
CA CYS A 36 -7.89 -10.87 3.58
C CYS A 36 -7.73 -10.30 2.16
N LYS A 37 -8.78 -10.42 1.34
CA LYS A 37 -8.87 -9.62 0.10
C LYS A 37 -8.78 -8.12 0.45
N PRO A 38 -7.86 -7.36 -0.17
CA PRO A 38 -7.69 -5.94 0.14
C PRO A 38 -8.86 -5.09 -0.38
N SER A 39 -9.20 -3.99 0.30
CA SER A 39 -10.32 -3.11 -0.08
C SER A 39 -10.24 -2.60 -1.53
N ALA A 40 -9.05 -2.31 -2.04
CA ALA A 40 -8.83 -1.85 -3.41
C ALA A 40 -9.12 -2.90 -4.49
N ALA A 41 -9.32 -4.18 -4.12
CA ALA A 41 -9.67 -5.24 -5.05
C ALA A 41 -11.18 -5.31 -5.36
N TRP A 42 -11.99 -4.49 -4.68
CA TRP A 42 -13.42 -4.34 -5.00
C TRP A 42 -13.64 -3.40 -6.19
N PRO A 43 -14.63 -3.68 -7.07
CA PRO A 43 -15.02 -2.75 -8.11
C PRO A 43 -15.44 -1.40 -7.52
N ASN A 44 -15.09 -0.31 -8.20
CA ASN A 44 -15.44 1.06 -7.83
C ASN A 44 -14.94 1.53 -6.45
N ALA A 45 -13.98 0.80 -5.84
CA ALA A 45 -13.36 1.23 -4.57
C ALA A 45 -12.57 2.55 -4.71
N ALA A 46 -12.10 2.88 -5.91
CA ALA A 46 -11.40 4.13 -6.23
C ALA A 46 -11.54 4.46 -7.74
N PRO A 47 -11.28 5.70 -8.16
CA PRO A 47 -11.14 6.06 -9.58
C PRO A 47 -9.81 5.52 -10.15
N VAL A 48 -9.82 4.27 -10.57
CA VAL A 48 -8.65 3.50 -11.02
C VAL A 48 -8.89 2.81 -12.36
N SER A 49 -7.82 2.54 -13.10
CA SER A 49 -7.86 1.84 -14.38
C SER A 49 -8.39 0.40 -14.27
N ALA A 50 -8.12 -0.24 -13.14
CA ALA A 50 -8.65 -1.56 -12.76
C ALA A 50 -8.53 -1.70 -11.23
N PRO A 51 -9.41 -2.47 -10.57
CA PRO A 51 -9.23 -2.83 -9.16
C PRO A 51 -7.93 -3.60 -8.96
N ALA A 52 -7.39 -3.54 -7.74
CA ALA A 52 -6.25 -4.37 -7.38
C ALA A 52 -6.59 -5.87 -7.55
N HIS A 53 -5.58 -6.68 -7.83
CA HIS A 53 -5.77 -8.13 -7.88
C HIS A 53 -6.08 -8.69 -6.49
N SER A 54 -6.91 -9.74 -6.48
CA SER A 54 -7.03 -10.69 -5.37
C SER A 54 -6.72 -12.08 -5.89
N CYS A 55 -6.33 -12.99 -5.00
CA CYS A 55 -5.89 -14.32 -5.37
C CYS A 55 -6.79 -15.40 -4.78
N ALA A 56 -6.77 -16.58 -5.41
CA ALA A 56 -7.32 -17.79 -4.81
C ALA A 56 -6.50 -18.21 -3.59
N ARG A 57 -6.92 -19.27 -2.90
CA ARG A 57 -6.28 -19.79 -1.68
C ARG A 57 -4.78 -20.12 -1.84
N ASP A 58 -4.32 -20.38 -3.07
CA ASP A 58 -2.90 -20.63 -3.33
C ASP A 58 -2.03 -19.34 -3.22
N GLY A 59 -2.66 -18.17 -3.09
CA GLY A 59 -2.01 -16.86 -3.02
C GLY A 59 -1.40 -16.39 -4.35
N LEU A 60 -1.54 -17.17 -5.43
CA LEU A 60 -0.87 -16.94 -6.72
C LEU A 60 -1.85 -16.77 -7.87
N THR A 61 -2.92 -17.56 -7.91
CA THR A 61 -3.90 -17.54 -8.99
C THR A 61 -4.79 -16.33 -8.84
N ARG A 62 -4.60 -15.32 -9.70
CA ARG A 62 -5.43 -14.12 -9.73
C ARG A 62 -6.88 -14.47 -10.05
N LEU A 63 -7.80 -13.98 -9.23
CA LEU A 63 -9.22 -14.12 -9.49
C LEU A 63 -9.67 -13.05 -10.49
N SER A 64 -10.38 -13.47 -11.55
CA SER A 64 -10.99 -12.56 -12.52
C SER A 64 -12.28 -11.91 -11.99
N ASP A 65 -12.97 -12.58 -11.06
CA ASP A 65 -14.17 -12.04 -10.42
C ASP A 65 -13.79 -11.10 -9.28
N HIS A 66 -13.77 -9.79 -9.58
CA HIS A 66 -13.55 -8.76 -8.57
C HIS A 66 -14.69 -8.64 -7.55
N ASN A 67 -15.87 -9.23 -7.80
CA ASN A 67 -16.96 -9.30 -6.82
C ASN A 67 -16.85 -10.52 -5.90
N ALA A 68 -15.88 -11.42 -6.11
CA ALA A 68 -15.66 -12.56 -5.24
C ALA A 68 -15.46 -12.11 -3.79
N GLN A 69 -16.21 -12.72 -2.87
CA GLN A 69 -16.21 -12.33 -1.47
C GLN A 69 -14.83 -12.58 -0.83
N SER A 70 -14.41 -11.68 0.06
CA SER A 70 -13.18 -11.84 0.84
C SER A 70 -13.25 -13.09 1.70
N ILE A 71 -12.13 -13.79 1.89
CA ILE A 71 -12.04 -14.90 2.86
C ILE A 71 -12.43 -14.45 4.27
N CYS A 72 -12.15 -13.20 4.63
CA CYS A 72 -12.52 -12.63 5.93
C CYS A 72 -14.02 -12.32 6.04
N GLY A 73 -14.76 -12.44 4.94
CA GLY A 73 -16.22 -12.50 4.88
C GLY A 73 -16.76 -13.88 4.44
N GLY A 74 -15.94 -14.94 4.50
CA GLY A 74 -16.31 -16.31 4.16
C GLY A 74 -16.23 -16.69 2.67
N GLY A 75 -15.66 -15.84 1.83
CA GLY A 75 -15.53 -16.08 0.38
C GLY A 75 -14.19 -16.68 -0.07
N PRO A 76 -13.96 -16.82 -1.38
CA PRO A 76 -12.79 -17.49 -1.93
C PRO A 76 -11.60 -16.54 -2.22
N ALA A 77 -11.70 -15.24 -1.95
CA ALA A 77 -10.70 -14.25 -2.34
C ALA A 77 -9.75 -13.88 -1.18
N TYR A 78 -8.44 -13.94 -1.45
CA TYR A 78 -7.35 -13.70 -0.51
C TYR A 78 -6.49 -12.52 -1.00
N THR A 79 -5.61 -12.00 -0.12
CA THR A 79 -4.50 -11.16 -0.57
C THR A 79 -3.54 -11.99 -1.44
N CYS A 80 -2.90 -11.38 -2.42
CA CYS A 80 -1.92 -12.10 -3.25
C CYS A 80 -0.57 -12.20 -2.53
N THR A 81 0.09 -13.37 -2.61
CA THR A 81 1.41 -13.62 -2.02
C THR A 81 2.46 -12.62 -2.50
N ASN A 82 2.35 -12.10 -3.73
CA ASN A 82 3.28 -11.11 -4.27
C ASN A 82 3.04 -9.67 -3.76
N TYR A 83 2.05 -9.43 -2.89
CA TYR A 83 1.91 -8.18 -2.13
C TYR A 83 2.82 -8.11 -0.90
N GLN A 84 3.81 -8.99 -0.84
CA GLN A 84 4.91 -8.90 0.12
C GLN A 84 5.81 -7.70 -0.16
N PRO A 85 6.45 -7.15 0.89
CA PRO A 85 7.40 -6.07 0.73
C PRO A 85 8.72 -6.57 0.15
N PHE A 86 9.42 -5.67 -0.53
CA PHE A 86 10.75 -5.93 -1.09
C PHE A 86 11.58 -4.65 -1.07
N SER A 87 12.87 -4.73 -1.43
CA SER A 87 13.73 -3.56 -1.58
C SER A 87 14.37 -3.56 -2.96
N ILE A 88 14.48 -2.37 -3.57
CA ILE A 88 15.33 -2.14 -4.74
C ILE A 88 16.35 -1.08 -4.33
N GLY A 89 17.64 -1.47 -4.33
CA GLY A 89 18.68 -0.65 -3.72
C GLY A 89 18.38 -0.39 -2.24
N ASN A 90 18.39 0.88 -1.85
CA ASN A 90 18.14 1.32 -0.47
C ASN A 90 16.67 1.71 -0.19
N VAL A 91 15.77 1.50 -1.16
CA VAL A 91 14.36 1.88 -1.03
C VAL A 91 13.51 0.65 -0.79
N GLY A 92 12.70 0.70 0.27
CA GLY A 92 11.69 -0.32 0.54
C GLY A 92 10.40 -0.05 -0.24
N TYR A 93 9.87 -1.07 -0.89
CA TYR A 93 8.57 -1.05 -1.58
C TYR A 93 7.63 -1.97 -0.83
N VAL A 94 6.47 -1.45 -0.46
CA VAL A 94 5.52 -2.15 0.41
C VAL A 94 4.09 -1.79 0.01
N PHE A 95 3.15 -2.69 0.25
CA PHE A 95 1.73 -2.34 0.19
C PHE A 95 1.24 -2.01 1.59
N SER A 96 0.21 -1.21 1.74
CA SER A 96 -0.28 -0.86 3.08
C SER A 96 -1.78 -0.67 3.17
N ALA A 97 -2.28 -0.67 4.40
CA ALA A 97 -3.55 -0.09 4.77
C ALA A 97 -3.35 1.32 5.33
N ARG A 98 -4.41 2.13 5.30
CA ARG A 98 -4.48 3.41 6.01
C ARG A 98 -5.89 3.67 6.50
N ALA A 99 -6.01 4.57 7.47
CA ALA A 99 -7.30 5.06 7.95
C ALA A 99 -8.04 5.81 6.83
N ASN A 100 -9.38 5.74 6.86
CA ASN A 100 -10.20 6.55 5.97
C ASN A 100 -10.34 8.00 6.42
N ASN A 101 -10.02 8.32 7.69
CA ASN A 101 -10.02 9.67 8.26
C ASN A 101 -11.28 10.51 7.96
N GLY A 102 -12.43 9.86 7.77
CA GLY A 102 -13.67 10.55 7.39
C GLY A 102 -13.78 10.93 5.90
N ASN A 103 -12.79 10.61 5.06
CA ASN A 103 -12.93 10.65 3.60
C ASN A 103 -13.94 9.58 3.17
N MET A 104 -15.11 10.05 2.75
CA MET A 104 -16.16 9.19 2.21
C MET A 104 -16.07 9.08 0.68
N ASN A 105 -16.52 7.92 0.21
CA ASN A 105 -16.52 7.36 -1.13
C ASN A 105 -16.44 8.30 -2.38
N PRO A 106 -15.65 7.90 -3.41
CA PRO A 106 -14.64 6.85 -3.34
C PRO A 106 -13.43 7.36 -2.54
N PRO A 107 -12.83 6.55 -1.64
CA PRO A 107 -11.61 6.94 -0.95
C PRO A 107 -10.56 7.38 -1.98
N ASP A 108 -10.14 8.63 -1.87
CA ASP A 108 -9.22 9.34 -2.77
C ASP A 108 -7.78 8.82 -2.71
N TYR A 109 -7.61 7.75 -1.97
CA TYR A 109 -6.36 7.32 -1.42
C TYR A 109 -6.08 5.85 -1.80
N LEU A 110 -7.10 5.01 -1.97
CA LEU A 110 -6.86 3.64 -2.43
C LEU A 110 -6.17 3.64 -3.81
N CYS A 111 -5.22 2.74 -3.94
CA CYS A 111 -4.24 2.61 -5.02
C CYS A 111 -3.28 3.79 -5.22
N GLY A 112 -3.32 4.83 -4.38
CA GLY A 112 -2.34 5.90 -4.38
C GLY A 112 -1.04 5.50 -3.70
N CYS A 113 0.07 6.12 -4.12
CA CYS A 113 1.40 5.86 -3.58
C CYS A 113 1.94 7.02 -2.75
N TYR A 114 2.71 6.66 -1.70
CA TYR A 114 3.25 7.61 -0.74
C TYR A 114 4.73 7.32 -0.51
N ARG A 115 5.54 8.38 -0.56
CA ARG A 115 6.92 8.37 -0.12
C ARG A 115 6.96 8.67 1.37
N LEU A 116 7.44 7.69 2.15
CA LEU A 116 7.52 7.76 3.59
C LEU A 116 8.99 7.88 4.03
N THR A 117 9.25 8.82 4.93
CA THR A 117 10.49 8.86 5.71
C THR A 117 10.17 8.73 7.19
N THR A 118 11.13 8.34 8.02
CA THR A 118 10.89 8.05 9.45
C THR A 118 11.72 8.91 10.38
N HIS A 119 11.19 9.22 11.56
CA HIS A 119 11.93 9.97 12.58
C HIS A 119 13.04 9.13 13.23
N GLN A 120 12.78 7.84 13.51
CA GLN A 120 13.67 7.01 14.32
C GLN A 120 14.81 6.39 13.50
N GLN A 121 14.61 6.21 12.19
CA GLN A 121 15.63 5.75 11.25
C GLN A 121 15.78 6.74 10.08
N PRO A 122 16.43 7.90 10.29
CA PRO A 122 16.73 8.84 9.23
C PRO A 122 17.50 8.15 8.09
N GLY A 123 17.05 8.36 6.85
CA GLY A 123 17.59 7.70 5.66
C GLY A 123 16.85 6.43 5.24
N LEU A 124 15.95 5.88 6.08
CA LEU A 124 14.98 4.89 5.62
C LEU A 124 13.92 5.59 4.76
N VAL A 125 13.85 5.18 3.49
CA VAL A 125 12.82 5.61 2.55
C VAL A 125 11.97 4.41 2.16
N LEU A 126 10.66 4.54 2.32
CA LEU A 126 9.68 3.56 1.86
C LEU A 126 8.79 4.21 0.81
N ILE A 127 8.50 3.49 -0.28
CA ILE A 127 7.41 3.81 -1.19
C ILE A 127 6.30 2.79 -0.93
N THR A 128 5.15 3.27 -0.46
CA THR A 128 3.99 2.42 -0.24
C THR A 128 2.90 2.65 -1.27
N GLN A 129 2.24 1.58 -1.74
CA GLN A 129 0.96 1.68 -2.42
C GLN A 129 -0.14 1.21 -1.48
N VAL A 130 -1.15 2.05 -1.26
CA VAL A 130 -2.24 1.67 -0.37
C VAL A 130 -3.27 0.83 -1.10
N LEU A 131 -3.41 -0.43 -0.69
CA LEU A 131 -4.42 -1.34 -1.23
C LEU A 131 -5.58 -1.60 -0.27
N ASN A 132 -5.45 -1.22 1.00
CA ASN A 132 -6.46 -1.53 2.00
C ASN A 132 -6.89 -0.31 2.81
N GLU A 133 -8.11 -0.36 3.33
CA GLU A 133 -8.61 0.57 4.33
C GLU A 133 -8.54 -0.11 5.71
N GLY A 134 -7.98 0.57 6.70
CA GLY A 134 -7.95 0.09 8.09
C GLY A 134 -8.86 0.92 8.97
N GLY A 135 -10.04 0.39 9.31
CA GLY A 135 -11.05 1.11 10.09
C GLY A 135 -10.64 1.47 11.53
N SER A 136 -9.67 0.75 12.09
CA SER A 136 -9.14 0.95 13.44
C SER A 136 -7.84 1.79 13.47
N LEU A 137 -7.36 2.26 12.31
CA LEU A 137 -6.11 3.01 12.22
C LEU A 137 -6.33 4.49 12.57
N SER A 138 -5.33 5.11 13.19
CA SER A 138 -5.36 6.55 13.47
C SER A 138 -5.02 7.38 12.23
N ASP A 139 -5.32 8.68 12.26
CA ASP A 139 -4.87 9.60 11.23
C ASP A 139 -3.33 9.58 11.07
N GLY A 140 -2.86 9.69 9.83
CA GLY A 140 -1.44 9.58 9.46
C GLY A 140 -0.83 8.18 9.58
N GLN A 141 -1.55 7.18 10.12
CA GLN A 141 -1.02 5.82 10.30
C GLN A 141 -1.00 5.05 8.98
N PHE A 142 0.13 4.39 8.72
CA PHE A 142 0.25 3.39 7.66
C PHE A 142 0.49 2.02 8.28
N ASP A 143 -0.37 1.06 7.94
CA ASP A 143 -0.20 -0.32 8.38
C ASP A 143 0.40 -1.14 7.23
N LEU A 144 1.69 -1.44 7.34
CA LEU A 144 2.47 -2.04 6.27
C LEU A 144 2.13 -3.52 6.12
N GLN A 145 1.81 -3.95 4.90
CA GLN A 145 1.48 -5.34 4.60
C GLN A 145 2.77 -6.17 4.59
N VAL A 146 3.03 -6.88 5.69
CA VAL A 146 4.27 -7.61 5.97
C VAL A 146 3.93 -8.96 6.61
N PRO A 147 4.23 -10.11 5.98
CA PRO A 147 3.97 -11.41 6.57
C PRO A 147 4.56 -11.57 7.96
N GLY A 148 3.76 -12.12 8.87
CA GLY A 148 4.13 -12.25 10.28
C GLY A 148 4.08 -10.93 11.06
N GLY A 149 3.50 -9.86 10.49
CA GLY A 149 3.22 -8.58 11.17
C GLY A 149 2.11 -8.65 12.22
N GLY A 150 1.32 -9.71 12.21
CA GLY A 150 0.10 -9.86 13.02
C GLY A 150 -1.13 -9.80 12.12
N VAL A 151 -2.18 -10.53 12.50
CA VAL A 151 -3.43 -10.61 11.72
C VAL A 151 -4.40 -9.48 12.08
N GLY A 152 -4.28 -8.91 13.28
CA GLY A 152 -5.14 -7.82 13.72
C GLY A 152 -6.59 -8.24 13.93
N ASP A 153 -7.53 -7.37 13.54
CA ASP A 153 -8.96 -7.56 13.77
C ASP A 153 -9.50 -8.79 13.02
N PHE A 154 -9.00 -9.05 11.82
CA PHE A 154 -9.39 -10.17 10.96
C PHE A 154 -8.32 -11.27 10.92
N ASN A 155 -8.68 -12.48 10.50
CA ASN A 155 -7.71 -13.56 10.30
C ASN A 155 -8.19 -14.55 9.22
N GLY A 156 -7.94 -14.21 7.96
CA GLY A 156 -8.10 -15.11 6.82
C GLY A 156 -7.00 -16.17 6.72
N CYS A 157 -5.87 -15.99 7.43
CA CYS A 157 -4.71 -16.86 7.33
C CYS A 157 -4.95 -18.26 7.91
N VAL A 158 -5.92 -18.40 8.83
CA VAL A 158 -6.39 -19.71 9.29
C VAL A 158 -6.91 -20.52 8.09
N SER A 159 -7.72 -19.88 7.24
CA SER A 159 -8.28 -20.55 6.07
C SER A 159 -7.25 -20.73 4.95
N GLU A 160 -6.39 -19.75 4.71
CA GLU A 160 -5.39 -19.83 3.62
C GLU A 160 -4.30 -20.86 3.93
N TYR A 161 -3.69 -20.73 5.11
CA TYR A 161 -2.42 -21.38 5.45
C TYR A 161 -2.51 -22.27 6.70
N ASN A 162 -3.71 -22.48 7.27
CA ASN A 162 -3.89 -23.16 8.55
C ASN A 162 -3.04 -22.50 9.66
N SER A 163 -2.94 -21.17 9.68
CA SER A 163 -2.26 -20.45 10.75
C SER A 163 -2.94 -20.70 12.10
N PRO A 164 -2.26 -20.43 13.24
CA PRO A 164 -2.93 -20.38 14.53
C PRO A 164 -4.07 -19.33 14.58
N PRO A 165 -4.99 -19.42 15.56
CA PRO A 165 -6.13 -18.49 15.68
C PRO A 165 -5.75 -17.01 15.82
N ASP A 166 -4.59 -16.72 16.41
CA ASP A 166 -4.04 -15.37 16.53
C ASP A 166 -2.98 -15.04 15.45
N GLY A 167 -2.86 -15.88 14.42
CA GLY A 167 -1.80 -15.79 13.41
C GLY A 167 -0.46 -16.34 13.90
N TRP A 168 0.62 -16.01 13.18
CA TRP A 168 1.97 -16.38 13.59
C TRP A 168 2.52 -15.33 14.56
N GLY A 169 2.58 -15.69 15.84
CA GLY A 169 3.00 -14.80 16.93
C GLY A 169 1.82 -14.09 17.61
N GLN A 170 2.01 -12.83 18.00
CA GLN A 170 0.96 -12.04 18.63
C GLN A 170 -0.08 -11.58 17.60
N ARG A 171 -1.37 -11.57 17.98
CA ARG A 171 -2.45 -11.08 17.12
C ARG A 171 -2.16 -9.70 16.54
N ASN A 172 -1.69 -8.78 17.38
CA ASN A 172 -1.19 -7.47 16.98
C ASN A 172 0.33 -7.44 17.15
N GLY A 173 1.07 -7.25 16.05
CA GLY A 173 2.53 -7.18 16.04
C GLY A 173 3.26 -8.50 15.80
N GLY A 174 2.54 -9.62 15.64
CA GLY A 174 3.03 -10.89 15.09
C GLY A 174 4.24 -11.50 15.79
N ILE A 175 5.07 -12.21 15.02
CA ILE A 175 6.34 -12.79 15.49
C ILE A 175 7.31 -11.69 15.95
N LYS A 176 8.40 -12.02 16.66
CA LYS A 176 9.34 -11.05 17.23
C LYS A 176 10.80 -11.24 16.79
N ALA A 177 11.15 -12.36 16.18
CA ALA A 177 12.49 -12.67 15.72
C ALA A 177 12.51 -13.26 14.30
N ALA A 178 13.60 -13.00 13.55
CA ALA A 178 13.74 -13.48 12.17
C ALA A 178 13.72 -15.00 12.05
N SER A 179 14.19 -15.72 13.07
CA SER A 179 14.11 -17.19 13.14
C SER A 179 12.67 -17.72 13.12
N GLU A 180 11.70 -16.94 13.60
CA GLU A 180 10.29 -17.30 13.62
C GLU A 180 9.62 -17.19 12.25
N CYS A 181 10.27 -16.59 11.25
CA CYS A 181 9.78 -16.62 9.87
C CYS A 181 9.61 -18.05 9.35
N THR A 182 10.35 -19.01 9.90
CA THR A 182 10.22 -20.44 9.57
C THR A 182 8.88 -21.05 9.97
N GLN A 183 8.11 -20.39 10.85
CA GLN A 183 6.75 -20.80 11.24
C GLN A 183 5.71 -20.45 10.15
N LEU A 184 6.03 -19.50 9.27
CA LEU A 184 5.18 -19.11 8.16
C LEU A 184 5.36 -20.07 6.97
N PRO A 185 4.41 -20.13 6.02
CA PRO A 185 4.59 -20.77 4.73
C PRO A 185 5.85 -20.26 4.02
N ALA A 186 6.57 -21.16 3.32
CA ALA A 186 7.80 -20.82 2.62
C ALA A 186 7.64 -19.67 1.61
N SER A 187 6.46 -19.57 0.99
CA SER A 187 6.10 -18.49 0.07
C SER A 187 6.10 -17.10 0.72
N LEU A 188 5.96 -17.01 2.05
CA LEU A 188 5.90 -15.78 2.83
C LEU A 188 7.23 -15.44 3.54
N HIS A 189 8.23 -16.32 3.47
CA HIS A 189 9.53 -16.08 4.11
C HIS A 189 10.25 -14.83 3.60
N PRO A 190 10.26 -14.52 2.28
CA PRO A 190 10.98 -13.34 1.79
C PRO A 190 10.49 -12.02 2.39
N GLY A 191 9.16 -11.83 2.42
CA GLY A 191 8.51 -10.65 3.00
C GLY A 191 8.59 -10.63 4.53
N CYS A 192 8.47 -11.79 5.17
CA CYS A 192 8.68 -11.90 6.62
C CYS A 192 10.08 -11.45 7.04
N LEU A 193 11.11 -11.96 6.36
CA LEU A 193 12.50 -11.62 6.66
C LEU A 193 12.85 -10.18 6.28
N TRP A 194 12.14 -9.60 5.30
CA TRP A 194 12.37 -8.23 4.85
C TRP A 194 12.27 -7.22 5.99
N ARG A 195 11.30 -7.36 6.89
CA ARG A 195 11.12 -6.40 7.99
C ARG A 195 12.31 -6.37 8.94
N PHE A 196 12.92 -7.52 9.21
CA PHE A 196 14.07 -7.65 10.10
C PHE A 196 15.38 -7.18 9.47
N ARG A 197 15.44 -7.10 8.13
CA ARG A 197 16.56 -6.49 7.41
C ARG A 197 16.40 -4.98 7.25
N THR A 198 15.16 -4.50 7.19
CA THR A 198 14.84 -3.11 6.85
C THR A 198 14.79 -2.20 8.08
N PHE A 199 14.18 -2.68 9.16
CA PHE A 199 13.98 -1.89 10.37
C PHE A 199 14.98 -2.27 11.46
N ASP A 200 15.70 -1.27 12.00
CA ASP A 200 16.57 -1.46 13.17
C ASP A 200 15.71 -1.67 14.42
N SER A 201 15.68 -2.90 14.94
CA SER A 201 14.87 -3.26 16.10
C SER A 201 15.20 -2.44 17.36
N ARG A 202 16.40 -1.86 17.46
CA ARG A 202 16.80 -0.99 18.58
C ARG A 202 16.13 0.37 18.55
N LYS A 203 15.55 0.76 17.41
CA LYS A 203 14.87 2.05 17.21
C LYS A 203 13.39 2.01 17.60
N GLY A 204 12.83 0.84 17.91
CA GLY A 204 11.44 0.68 18.29
C GLY A 204 10.45 0.94 17.15
N LEU A 205 9.20 1.23 17.50
CA LEU A 205 8.13 1.55 16.55
C LEU A 205 8.49 2.82 15.76
N GLN A 206 8.40 2.73 14.42
CA GLN A 206 8.68 3.88 13.56
C GLN A 206 7.46 4.80 13.46
N THR A 207 7.70 6.10 13.33
CA THR A 207 6.69 7.10 12.97
C THR A 207 7.14 7.86 11.74
N THR A 208 6.20 8.22 10.88
CA THR A 208 6.47 8.99 9.67
C THR A 208 6.97 10.38 10.04
N GLN A 209 8.13 10.76 9.51
CA GLN A 209 8.58 12.15 9.49
C GLN A 209 7.92 12.91 8.35
N SER A 210 7.75 12.25 7.20
CA SER A 210 7.02 12.73 6.06
C SER A 210 6.22 11.61 5.44
N ALA A 211 5.03 11.93 4.95
CA ALA A 211 4.26 11.09 4.05
C ALA A 211 3.76 11.96 2.89
N GLU A 212 4.42 11.84 1.74
CA GLU A 212 4.17 12.65 0.55
C GLU A 212 3.51 11.78 -0.52
N ARG A 213 2.39 12.23 -1.07
CA ARG A 213 1.75 11.55 -2.20
C ARG A 213 2.60 11.71 -3.47
N VAL A 214 2.94 10.59 -4.08
CA VAL A 214 3.80 10.51 -5.27
C VAL A 214 3.16 9.63 -6.34
N LYS A 215 3.63 9.77 -7.57
CA LYS A 215 3.26 8.87 -8.66
C LYS A 215 3.67 7.45 -8.33
N CYS A 216 2.78 6.49 -8.58
CA CYS A 216 3.05 5.11 -8.26
C CYS A 216 4.14 4.51 -9.16
N PRO A 217 5.23 3.96 -8.59
CA PRO A 217 6.27 3.32 -9.39
C PRO A 217 5.73 2.03 -10.03
N ALA A 218 6.22 1.73 -11.24
CA ALA A 218 5.87 0.53 -11.98
C ALA A 218 6.14 -0.76 -11.18
N ALA A 219 7.14 -0.74 -10.29
CA ALA A 219 7.47 -1.83 -9.38
C ALA A 219 6.29 -2.24 -8.48
N LEU A 220 5.38 -1.33 -8.13
CA LEU A 220 4.17 -1.63 -7.34
C LEU A 220 2.96 -1.86 -8.25
N THR A 221 2.75 -1.02 -9.26
CA THR A 221 1.54 -1.09 -10.11
C THR A 221 1.51 -2.30 -11.03
N LYS A 222 2.67 -2.80 -11.50
CA LYS A 222 2.74 -4.08 -12.24
C LYS A 222 2.34 -5.27 -11.37
N ILE A 223 2.53 -5.18 -10.06
CA ILE A 223 2.17 -6.22 -9.10
C ILE A 223 0.68 -6.13 -8.77
N SER A 224 0.19 -4.95 -8.38
CA SER A 224 -1.20 -4.74 -7.94
C SER A 224 -2.22 -4.70 -9.08
N GLY A 225 -1.80 -4.25 -10.26
CA GLY A 225 -2.71 -3.95 -11.37
C GLY A 225 -3.54 -2.68 -11.18
N CYS A 226 -3.37 -1.99 -10.04
CA CYS A 226 -4.19 -0.83 -9.70
C CYS A 226 -3.42 0.47 -9.92
N VAL A 227 -3.92 1.32 -10.81
CA VAL A 227 -3.36 2.65 -11.09
C VAL A 227 -4.48 3.66 -11.03
N ARG A 228 -4.29 4.73 -10.25
CA ARG A 228 -5.27 5.80 -10.16
C ARG A 228 -5.31 6.63 -11.44
N HIS A 229 -6.49 7.15 -11.79
CA HIS A 229 -6.63 8.04 -12.94
C HIS A 229 -5.82 9.33 -12.78
N ASP A 230 -5.62 9.80 -11.55
CA ASP A 230 -4.86 11.02 -11.22
C ASP A 230 -3.34 10.78 -11.10
N ASP A 231 -2.86 9.54 -11.19
CA ASP A 231 -1.46 9.19 -10.91
C ASP A 231 -0.47 9.89 -11.86
N HIS A 232 -0.88 10.10 -13.11
CA HIS A 232 -0.09 10.78 -14.14
C HIS A 232 0.16 12.27 -13.86
N MET A 233 -0.59 12.87 -12.92
CA MET A 233 -0.43 14.28 -12.54
C MET A 233 0.61 14.46 -11.41
N LEU A 234 1.05 13.38 -10.78
CA LEU A 234 1.97 13.41 -9.64
C LEU A 234 3.43 13.31 -10.10
N ALA A 235 4.32 13.85 -9.27
CA ALA A 235 5.76 13.68 -9.48
C ALA A 235 6.21 12.26 -9.08
N ASP A 236 7.21 11.73 -9.79
CA ASP A 236 7.88 10.50 -9.38
C ASP A 236 8.65 10.73 -8.07
N ALA A 237 8.73 9.72 -7.20
CA ALA A 237 9.62 9.78 -6.04
C ALA A 237 11.08 9.73 -6.51
N PRO A 238 11.98 10.62 -6.04
CA PRO A 238 13.33 10.73 -6.59
C PRO A 238 14.19 9.48 -6.38
N GLU A 239 13.92 8.71 -5.32
CA GLU A 239 14.61 7.45 -5.05
C GLU A 239 13.93 6.23 -5.69
N ALA A 240 12.72 6.40 -6.24
CA ALA A 240 12.04 5.31 -6.93
C ALA A 240 12.73 5.06 -8.26
N LEU A 241 13.44 3.94 -8.36
CA LEU A 241 14.07 3.53 -9.61
C LEU A 241 12.98 3.28 -10.66
N GLN A 242 13.17 3.84 -11.85
CA GLN A 242 12.37 3.50 -13.03
C GLN A 242 12.79 2.09 -13.51
N VAL A 243 12.23 1.04 -12.89
CA VAL A 243 12.49 -0.38 -13.24
C VAL A 243 11.34 -1.00 -14.04
#